data_AF-A0A2E6ZZZ2-F1
#
_entry.id   AF-A0A2E6ZZZ2-F1
#
_cell.length_a   1.000
_cell.length_b   1.000
_cell.length_c   1.000
_cell.angle_alpha   90.00
_cell.angle_beta   90.00
_cell.angle_gamma   90.00
#
_symmetry.space_group_name_H-M   'P 1'
#
loop_
_entity.id
_entity.type
_entity.pdbx_description
1 polymer ?
#
loop_
_entity_poly.entity_id
_entity_poly.type
_entity_poly.pdbx_seq_one_letter_code
_entity_poly.pdbx_strand_id
1 'polypeptide(L)'
;MLLFLSIWDPNRSIPPASSDAIEVGCTLLEPAPCVFSVIPPATSTTTADATHVIPWHSGDLHESIDGLDASDQHVSLIGRGRSAVVWRIGREDEQAIARKVFQGDPLANALHWIASGASNPYGWNTDAVDAAVCRRRILGRLVKVWLGDRVRLPALLGSGQETETGRCWIDMELIRGRGPQLRHVDQEDQGAESLELWNDIMKPLQRHLASSGFDGLPWQAGLGQPVAMSNFLREDNSGGSGASWVWVDLESGIPAILPMNPWRLLTYYLPRSFRHGHLLFDDVNVDRLESYLRDEASRLEAALGRSSYQQLLDDTRQLRASQDRWHRAGRLERGIACWVARGRITNEEACWYLERPVHWMGRMVREVFHRGVKCFPRLARWTWSWIRPRRLFHAAVTCSRFISSQQWRARFARSVIRRRIRAWKHRRQLSPEQAMRLSKHARSDEAADYLTDFGMHVAIKIPVKITEWVIFPALFAAGMIGELTLVLGIALGGMIARSLYTLWRMGQAFMRRRELPWVALGVGALPIVGNAAYPAQVLWTSGRRDHDVARFILVDIITSLGRKMPVWGGPDTMTEHWFNRCSALPLRWLSRRGSAG
;
A
#
# COMPACT_ATOMS: atom_id res chain seq x y z
N MET A 1 -13.77 7.99 -18.78
CA MET A 1 -14.56 6.79 -19.14
C MET A 1 -14.84 6.71 -20.64
N LEU A 2 -15.25 7.80 -21.30
CA LEU A 2 -15.41 7.82 -22.78
C LEU A 2 -14.08 7.70 -23.55
N LEU A 3 -12.99 8.30 -23.04
CA LEU A 3 -11.62 8.09 -23.54
C LEU A 3 -11.07 6.66 -23.32
N PHE A 4 -11.74 5.83 -22.50
CA PHE A 4 -11.36 4.42 -22.27
C PHE A 4 -12.00 3.47 -23.29
N LEU A 5 -13.03 3.90 -24.02
CA LEU A 5 -13.68 3.10 -25.06
C LEU A 5 -12.98 3.22 -26.42
N SER A 6 -12.08 4.18 -26.63
CA SER A 6 -11.36 4.36 -27.90
C SER A 6 -10.07 3.55 -28.02
N ILE A 7 -9.64 2.86 -26.96
CA ILE A 7 -8.50 1.90 -26.97
C ILE A 7 -9.01 0.48 -27.33
N TRP A 8 -10.29 0.35 -27.67
CA TRP A 8 -10.99 -0.90 -27.89
C TRP A 8 -11.04 -1.24 -29.39
N ASP A 9 -10.36 -2.29 -29.82
CA ASP A 9 -10.60 -2.96 -31.11
C ASP A 9 -10.93 -4.44 -30.84
N PRO A 10 -12.19 -4.87 -31.00
CA PRO A 10 -12.60 -6.25 -30.80
C PRO A 10 -12.28 -7.15 -32.01
N ASN A 11 -11.76 -6.59 -33.12
CA ASN A 11 -11.59 -7.28 -34.41
C ASN A 11 -10.15 -7.23 -34.96
N ARG A 12 -9.13 -7.03 -34.11
CA ARG A 12 -7.74 -7.04 -34.57
C ARG A 12 -7.32 -8.44 -35.03
N SER A 13 -7.59 -8.73 -36.30
CA SER A 13 -7.19 -9.95 -37.00
C SER A 13 -5.67 -10.00 -37.12
N ILE A 14 -5.14 -11.18 -36.78
CA ILE A 14 -3.74 -11.59 -36.96
C ILE A 14 -3.35 -11.34 -38.43
N PRO A 15 -2.17 -10.74 -38.73
CA PRO A 15 -1.73 -10.63 -40.13
C PRO A 15 -1.54 -12.04 -40.73
N PRO A 16 -1.91 -12.26 -42.01
CA PRO A 16 -1.75 -13.56 -42.64
C PRO A 16 -0.28 -13.96 -42.62
N ALA A 17 -0.01 -15.15 -42.07
CA ALA A 17 1.30 -15.78 -42.15
C ALA A 17 1.65 -15.98 -43.63
N SER A 18 2.82 -15.50 -44.03
CA SER A 18 3.42 -15.79 -45.33
C SER A 18 3.56 -17.30 -45.48
N SER A 19 2.98 -17.82 -46.54
CA SER A 19 3.04 -19.23 -46.94
C SER A 19 4.44 -19.57 -47.45
N ASP A 20 5.33 -20.01 -46.55
CA ASP A 20 6.44 -20.88 -46.91
C ASP A 20 6.24 -22.20 -46.16
N ALA A 21 5.93 -23.23 -46.95
CA ALA A 21 5.64 -24.57 -46.48
C ALA A 21 6.91 -25.23 -45.94
N ILE A 22 6.89 -25.60 -44.66
CA ILE A 22 7.74 -26.65 -44.10
C ILE A 22 6.78 -27.70 -43.56
N GLU A 23 6.71 -28.84 -44.25
CA GLU A 23 6.09 -30.06 -43.74
C GLU A 23 6.78 -30.46 -42.42
N VAL A 24 6.06 -30.36 -41.31
CA VAL A 24 6.43 -31.01 -40.06
C VAL A 24 5.27 -31.90 -39.66
N GLY A 25 5.52 -33.21 -39.70
CA GLY A 25 4.54 -34.25 -39.40
C GLY A 25 3.92 -34.10 -38.02
N CYS A 26 2.60 -34.26 -37.97
CA CYS A 26 1.85 -34.48 -36.74
C CYS A 26 2.20 -35.84 -36.15
N THR A 27 3.10 -35.89 -35.18
CA THR A 27 3.21 -37.02 -34.26
C THR A 27 2.29 -36.77 -33.07
N LEU A 28 1.19 -37.51 -33.02
CA LEU A 28 0.31 -37.63 -31.86
C LEU A 28 1.13 -38.23 -30.69
N LEU A 29 1.35 -37.44 -29.65
CA LEU A 29 1.85 -37.95 -28.37
C LEU A 29 0.66 -38.42 -27.53
N GLU A 30 0.62 -39.72 -27.27
CA GLU A 30 -0.30 -40.36 -26.35
C GLU A 30 -0.12 -39.85 -24.90
N PRO A 31 -1.19 -39.77 -24.10
CA PRO A 31 -1.09 -39.42 -22.68
C PRO A 31 -0.63 -40.63 -21.84
N ALA A 32 0.40 -40.41 -21.02
CA ALA A 32 0.85 -41.39 -20.03
C ALA A 32 -0.16 -41.54 -18.86
N PRO A 33 -0.34 -42.76 -18.29
CA PRO A 33 -1.23 -42.99 -17.16
C PRO A 33 -0.56 -42.62 -15.83
N CYS A 34 -1.17 -41.72 -15.06
CA CYS A 34 -0.80 -41.45 -13.67
C CYS A 34 -1.50 -42.45 -12.73
N VAL A 35 -0.70 -43.31 -12.09
CA VAL A 35 -1.10 -44.18 -10.97
C VAL A 35 -0.96 -43.39 -9.67
N PHE A 36 -2.05 -43.19 -8.93
CA PHE A 36 -2.04 -42.62 -7.57
C PHE A 36 -2.14 -43.74 -6.53
N SER A 37 -1.20 -43.76 -5.58
CA SER A 37 -1.27 -44.55 -4.36
C SER A 37 -1.94 -43.76 -3.24
N VAL A 38 -2.90 -44.41 -2.58
CA VAL A 38 -3.66 -43.90 -1.43
C VAL A 38 -2.97 -44.35 -0.15
N ILE A 39 -2.66 -43.43 0.77
CA ILE A 39 -2.24 -43.74 2.15
C ILE A 39 -3.24 -43.08 3.12
N PRO A 40 -3.79 -43.82 4.12
CA PRO A 40 -4.79 -43.30 5.05
C PRO A 40 -4.18 -42.50 6.22
N PRO A 41 -4.99 -41.70 6.95
CA PRO A 41 -4.50 -40.74 7.94
C PRO A 41 -4.22 -41.38 9.30
N ALA A 42 -3.18 -40.90 9.98
CA ALA A 42 -2.90 -41.19 11.38
C ALA A 42 -3.48 -40.10 12.30
N THR A 43 -4.31 -40.54 13.25
CA THR A 43 -4.86 -39.75 14.35
C THR A 43 -3.82 -39.55 15.46
N SER A 44 -3.70 -38.33 16.00
CA SER A 44 -3.36 -38.18 17.43
C SER A 44 -3.87 -36.86 18.02
N THR A 45 -4.36 -36.99 19.24
CA THR A 45 -4.89 -36.01 20.19
C THR A 45 -3.84 -35.67 21.23
N THR A 46 -3.64 -34.38 21.58
CA THR A 46 -3.66 -33.88 22.98
C THR A 46 -3.44 -32.35 23.13
N THR A 47 -4.33 -31.76 23.93
CA THR A 47 -4.21 -30.68 24.94
C THR A 47 -2.92 -29.84 25.06
N ALA A 48 -3.02 -28.50 25.07
CA ALA A 48 -3.15 -27.70 26.31
C ALA A 48 -3.06 -26.16 26.10
N ASP A 49 -3.84 -25.48 26.94
CA ASP A 49 -3.69 -24.17 27.59
C ASP A 49 -3.54 -22.81 26.87
N ALA A 50 -4.39 -21.90 27.36
CA ALA A 50 -4.61 -20.55 26.91
C ALA A 50 -3.91 -19.53 27.84
N THR A 51 -3.25 -18.55 27.24
CA THR A 51 -2.96 -17.26 27.90
C THR A 51 -3.48 -16.10 27.04
N HIS A 52 -4.34 -15.31 27.65
CA HIS A 52 -5.12 -14.25 27.02
C HIS A 52 -4.26 -13.03 26.64
N VAL A 53 -4.19 -12.73 25.34
CA VAL A 53 -3.87 -11.40 24.81
C VAL A 53 -5.07 -10.91 24.00
N ILE A 54 -5.58 -9.72 24.32
CA ILE A 54 -6.78 -9.14 23.72
C ILE A 54 -6.52 -8.83 22.22
N PRO A 55 -7.37 -9.30 21.28
CA PRO A 55 -7.06 -9.33 19.86
C PRO A 55 -7.36 -7.99 19.17
N TRP A 56 -6.47 -7.61 18.26
CA TRP A 56 -6.88 -6.89 17.06
C TRP A 56 -7.65 -7.87 16.19
N HIS A 57 -8.82 -7.48 15.67
CA HIS A 57 -9.62 -8.32 14.78
C HIS A 57 -8.84 -8.68 13.49
N SER A 58 -8.10 -9.79 13.56
CA SER A 58 -7.64 -10.65 12.47
C SER A 58 -8.70 -11.71 12.15
N GLY A 59 -9.98 -11.32 12.16
CA GLY A 59 -11.07 -12.23 11.82
C GLY A 59 -10.92 -12.68 10.37
N ASP A 60 -10.70 -13.99 10.21
CA ASP A 60 -10.74 -14.78 8.97
C ASP A 60 -9.44 -14.90 8.13
N LEU A 61 -8.25 -14.75 8.71
CA LEU A 61 -6.99 -15.18 8.05
C LEU A 61 -6.04 -15.88 9.03
N HIS A 62 -6.50 -16.98 9.64
CA HIS A 62 -5.61 -18.14 9.82
C HIS A 62 -5.70 -18.94 8.52
N GLU A 63 -5.16 -18.41 7.42
CA GLU A 63 -4.76 -19.28 6.31
C GLU A 63 -3.38 -19.79 6.75
N SER A 64 -3.35 -21.04 7.21
CA SER A 64 -2.13 -21.84 7.24
C SER A 64 -1.51 -21.80 5.85
N ILE A 65 -0.19 -21.61 5.78
CA ILE A 65 0.55 -21.99 4.58
C ILE A 65 0.65 -23.51 4.67
N ASP A 66 -0.38 -24.22 4.22
CA ASP A 66 -0.41 -25.67 4.20
C ASP A 66 0.58 -26.15 3.12
N GLY A 67 1.60 -26.90 3.54
CA GLY A 67 2.68 -27.38 2.67
C GLY A 67 4.11 -27.04 3.11
N LEU A 68 4.31 -26.35 4.24
CA LEU A 68 5.62 -26.25 4.90
C LEU A 68 5.66 -27.21 6.08
N ASP A 69 6.57 -28.19 6.07
CA ASP A 69 6.81 -29.10 7.19
C ASP A 69 7.07 -28.28 8.47
N ALA A 70 6.07 -28.30 9.37
CA ALA A 70 5.85 -27.24 10.35
C ALA A 70 6.62 -27.42 11.66
N SER A 71 7.59 -28.34 11.76
CA SER A 71 8.19 -28.65 13.06
C SER A 71 9.21 -27.61 13.54
N ASP A 72 9.80 -26.77 12.67
CA ASP A 72 10.88 -25.84 13.09
C ASP A 72 10.97 -24.48 12.35
N GLN A 73 10.12 -24.19 11.35
CA GLN A 73 10.22 -22.93 10.61
C GLN A 73 9.37 -21.81 11.22
N HIS A 74 10.00 -20.71 11.64
CA HIS A 74 9.28 -19.51 12.05
C HIS A 74 8.77 -18.74 10.82
N VAL A 75 7.47 -18.82 10.58
CA VAL A 75 6.78 -18.01 9.56
C VAL A 75 6.17 -16.79 10.22
N SER A 76 6.53 -15.59 9.75
CA SER A 76 5.94 -14.34 10.26
C SER A 76 5.60 -13.38 9.14
N LEU A 77 4.44 -12.74 9.25
CA LEU A 77 3.98 -11.72 8.31
C LEU A 77 4.81 -10.44 8.49
N ILE A 78 5.53 -10.01 7.46
CA ILE A 78 6.35 -8.79 7.50
C ILE A 78 5.79 -7.65 6.64
N GLY A 79 4.96 -7.95 5.64
CA GLY A 79 4.38 -6.91 4.78
C GLY A 79 3.10 -7.36 4.08
N ARG A 80 2.18 -6.41 3.87
CA ARG A 80 0.97 -6.62 3.07
C ARG A 80 0.79 -5.46 2.10
N GLY A 81 1.11 -5.72 0.84
CA GLY A 81 0.87 -4.82 -0.27
C GLY A 81 -0.52 -5.02 -0.89
N ARG A 82 -0.76 -4.32 -2.00
CA ARG A 82 -2.02 -4.44 -2.78
C ARG A 82 -2.06 -5.69 -3.65
N SER A 83 -0.90 -6.20 -4.04
CA SER A 83 -0.75 -7.34 -4.96
C SER A 83 -0.15 -8.58 -4.35
N ALA A 84 0.46 -8.44 -3.18
CA ALA A 84 1.19 -9.52 -2.55
C ALA A 84 1.24 -9.35 -1.04
N VAL A 85 1.45 -10.48 -0.37
CA VAL A 85 1.82 -10.54 1.03
C VAL A 85 3.22 -11.10 1.13
N VAL A 86 4.02 -10.49 2.00
CA VAL A 86 5.42 -10.84 2.21
C VAL A 86 5.55 -11.48 3.58
N TRP A 87 6.06 -12.70 3.57
CA TRP A 87 6.34 -13.51 4.73
C TRP A 87 7.85 -13.60 4.95
N ARG A 88 8.28 -13.54 6.20
CA ARG A 88 9.61 -13.99 6.62
C ARG A 88 9.52 -15.48 6.88
N ILE A 89 10.42 -16.25 6.27
CA ILE A 89 10.54 -17.70 6.45
C ILE A 89 11.99 -18.01 6.85
N GLY A 90 12.19 -18.80 7.90
CA GLY A 90 13.51 -19.28 8.32
C GLY A 90 13.58 -19.57 9.82
N ARG A 91 14.62 -20.29 10.23
CA ARG A 91 14.98 -20.52 11.64
C ARG A 91 15.67 -19.28 12.22
N GLU A 92 15.69 -19.12 13.55
CA GLU A 92 16.34 -17.95 14.19
C GLU A 92 17.85 -17.86 13.88
N ASP A 93 18.50 -19.01 13.67
CA ASP A 93 19.95 -19.14 13.45
C ASP A 93 20.36 -19.23 11.96
N GLU A 94 19.40 -19.32 11.03
CA GLU A 94 19.67 -19.41 9.58
C GLU A 94 19.36 -18.09 8.86
N GLN A 95 19.86 -17.96 7.63
CA GLN A 95 19.58 -16.81 6.78
C GLN A 95 18.10 -16.82 6.36
N ALA A 96 17.26 -16.14 7.14
CA ALA A 96 15.85 -15.98 6.84
C ALA A 96 15.64 -15.35 5.45
N ILE A 97 14.59 -15.78 4.77
CA ILE A 97 14.19 -15.32 3.43
C ILE A 97 12.90 -14.51 3.49
N ALA A 98 12.69 -13.66 2.48
CA ALA A 98 11.45 -12.95 2.26
C ALA A 98 10.69 -13.61 1.10
N ARG A 99 9.58 -14.30 1.40
CA ARG A 99 8.67 -14.88 0.40
C ARG A 99 7.54 -13.93 0.09
N LYS A 100 7.48 -13.46 -1.15
CA LYS A 100 6.39 -12.64 -1.68
C LYS A 100 5.37 -13.54 -2.37
N VAL A 101 4.23 -13.76 -1.73
CA VAL A 101 3.09 -14.52 -2.28
C VAL A 101 2.12 -13.56 -2.94
N PHE A 102 1.86 -13.75 -4.23
CA PHE A 102 0.99 -12.84 -4.98
C PHE A 102 -0.48 -13.13 -4.69
N GLN A 103 -1.07 -12.24 -3.91
CA GLN A 103 -2.49 -12.20 -3.64
C GLN A 103 -2.99 -10.76 -3.77
N GLY A 104 -3.84 -10.53 -4.76
CA GLY A 104 -4.43 -9.21 -4.96
C GLY A 104 -5.46 -8.88 -3.89
N ASP A 105 -5.42 -7.66 -3.37
CA ASP A 105 -6.50 -7.10 -2.58
C ASP A 105 -7.78 -6.96 -3.45
N PRO A 106 -8.98 -6.89 -2.86
CA PRO A 106 -10.23 -6.82 -3.62
C PRO A 106 -10.30 -5.65 -4.62
N LEU A 107 -9.71 -4.50 -4.27
CA LEU A 107 -9.75 -3.29 -5.09
C LEU A 107 -8.79 -3.40 -6.28
N ALA A 108 -7.56 -3.84 -6.05
CA ALA A 108 -6.57 -4.12 -7.07
C ALA A 108 -7.08 -5.20 -8.03
N ASN A 109 -7.71 -6.26 -7.51
CA ASN A 109 -8.34 -7.28 -8.34
C ASN A 109 -9.49 -6.71 -9.19
N ALA A 110 -10.31 -5.82 -8.65
CA ALA A 110 -11.37 -5.17 -9.42
C ALA A 110 -10.79 -4.28 -10.54
N LEU A 111 -9.74 -3.51 -10.25
CA LEU A 111 -9.04 -2.69 -11.24
C LEU A 111 -8.42 -3.55 -12.35
N HIS A 112 -7.75 -4.64 -11.99
CA HIS A 112 -7.22 -5.60 -12.96
C HIS A 112 -8.34 -6.24 -13.78
N TRP A 113 -9.45 -6.61 -13.15
CA TRP A 113 -10.55 -7.23 -13.88
C TRP A 113 -11.18 -6.27 -14.90
N ILE A 114 -11.30 -4.98 -14.55
CA ILE A 114 -11.70 -3.92 -15.48
C ILE A 114 -10.67 -3.73 -16.60
N ALA A 115 -9.38 -3.75 -16.27
CA ALA A 115 -8.28 -3.50 -17.20
C ALA A 115 -8.02 -4.68 -18.17
N SER A 116 -7.85 -5.89 -17.65
CA SER A 116 -7.31 -7.06 -18.35
C SER A 116 -8.29 -8.22 -18.47
N GLY A 117 -9.47 -8.14 -17.83
CA GLY A 117 -10.46 -9.23 -17.76
C GLY A 117 -10.14 -10.30 -16.72
N ALA A 118 -9.03 -10.18 -16.01
CA ALA A 118 -8.56 -11.13 -15.00
C ALA A 118 -8.05 -10.40 -13.75
N SER A 119 -7.79 -11.12 -12.66
CA SER A 119 -7.05 -10.52 -11.53
C SER A 119 -5.57 -10.34 -11.87
N ASN A 120 -4.81 -9.73 -10.96
CA ASN A 120 -3.37 -9.54 -11.08
C ASN A 120 -2.66 -10.79 -11.63
N PRO A 121 -1.97 -10.71 -12.79
CA PRO A 121 -1.37 -11.86 -13.46
C PRO A 121 -0.35 -12.62 -12.61
N TYR A 122 0.39 -11.94 -11.74
CA TYR A 122 1.36 -12.61 -10.86
C TYR A 122 0.72 -13.60 -9.89
N GLY A 123 -0.59 -13.51 -9.64
CA GLY A 123 -1.27 -14.43 -8.73
C GLY A 123 -1.68 -15.76 -9.35
N TRP A 124 -1.53 -15.95 -10.67
CA TRP A 124 -2.07 -17.13 -11.36
C TRP A 124 -1.33 -17.52 -12.65
N ASN A 125 -0.50 -16.65 -13.22
CA ASN A 125 0.20 -16.87 -14.47
C ASN A 125 1.71 -17.03 -14.21
N THR A 126 2.24 -18.22 -14.46
CA THR A 126 3.66 -18.56 -14.26
C THR A 126 4.57 -17.77 -15.20
N ASP A 127 4.20 -17.57 -16.46
CA ASP A 127 4.98 -16.76 -17.41
C ASP A 127 5.13 -15.30 -16.94
N ALA A 128 4.11 -14.73 -16.29
CA ALA A 128 4.20 -13.40 -15.70
C ALA A 128 5.22 -13.36 -14.55
N VAL A 129 5.29 -14.42 -13.73
CA VAL A 129 6.28 -14.54 -12.65
C VAL A 129 7.67 -14.79 -13.21
N ASP A 130 7.81 -15.63 -14.23
CA ASP A 130 9.09 -15.86 -14.91
C ASP A 130 9.62 -14.57 -15.55
N ALA A 131 8.74 -13.77 -16.17
CA ALA A 131 9.08 -12.44 -16.67
C ALA A 131 9.54 -11.52 -15.52
N ALA A 132 8.89 -11.57 -14.34
CA ALA A 132 9.34 -10.82 -13.17
C ALA A 132 10.73 -11.26 -12.67
N VAL A 133 10.98 -12.57 -12.62
CA VAL A 133 12.27 -13.16 -12.28
C VAL A 133 13.36 -12.68 -13.25
N CYS A 134 13.12 -12.76 -14.55
CA CYS A 134 14.07 -12.30 -15.56
C CYS A 134 14.36 -10.80 -15.41
N ARG A 135 13.31 -9.97 -15.25
CA ARG A 135 13.48 -8.52 -15.01
C ARG A 135 14.34 -8.24 -13.77
N ARG A 136 14.13 -8.96 -12.66
CA ARG A 136 14.96 -8.79 -11.46
C ARG A 136 16.42 -9.15 -11.71
N ARG A 137 16.72 -10.24 -12.42
CA ARG A 137 18.09 -10.62 -12.77
C ARG A 137 18.77 -9.61 -13.69
N ILE A 138 18.05 -9.13 -14.69
CA ILE A 138 18.53 -8.11 -15.63
C ILE A 138 18.82 -6.81 -14.85
N LEU A 139 17.86 -6.33 -14.05
CA LEU A 139 17.99 -5.09 -13.28
C LEU A 139 19.02 -5.20 -12.15
N GLY A 140 19.17 -6.36 -11.53
CA GLY A 140 20.22 -6.58 -10.52
C GLY A 140 21.62 -6.29 -11.06
N ARG A 141 21.86 -6.59 -12.36
CA ARG A 141 23.11 -6.27 -13.05
C ARG A 141 23.15 -4.83 -13.55
N LEU A 142 22.08 -4.39 -14.23
CA LEU A 142 22.05 -3.05 -14.83
C LEU A 142 22.09 -1.93 -13.79
N VAL A 143 21.37 -2.06 -12.67
CA VAL A 143 21.34 -1.06 -11.60
C VAL A 143 22.72 -0.85 -10.99
N LYS A 144 23.50 -1.93 -10.82
CA LYS A 144 24.90 -1.83 -10.37
C LYS A 144 25.74 -0.97 -11.32
N VAL A 145 25.56 -1.12 -12.64
CA VAL A 145 26.28 -0.30 -13.64
C VAL A 145 25.79 1.14 -13.68
N TRP A 146 24.48 1.36 -13.50
CA TRP A 146 23.87 2.69 -13.56
C TRP A 146 24.18 3.53 -12.34
N LEU A 147 24.13 2.93 -11.15
CA LEU A 147 24.09 3.66 -9.88
C LEU A 147 25.21 3.26 -8.91
N GLY A 148 26.04 2.28 -9.26
CA GLY A 148 27.10 1.76 -8.39
C GLY A 148 26.52 1.10 -7.15
N ASP A 149 27.19 1.25 -6.02
CA ASP A 149 26.77 0.66 -4.74
C ASP A 149 25.70 1.49 -4.01
N ARG A 150 25.22 2.58 -4.62
CA ARG A 150 24.19 3.44 -4.03
C ARG A 150 22.83 2.75 -3.94
N VAL A 151 22.54 1.84 -4.86
CA VAL A 151 21.33 1.02 -4.82
C VAL A 151 21.58 -0.39 -5.34
N ARG A 152 20.99 -1.38 -4.68
CA ARG A 152 20.99 -2.78 -5.12
C ARG A 152 19.58 -3.36 -5.13
N LEU A 153 19.42 -4.52 -5.74
CA LEU A 153 18.21 -5.35 -5.59
C LEU A 153 18.50 -6.47 -4.59
N PRO A 154 17.48 -6.98 -3.87
CA PRO A 154 17.61 -8.21 -3.09
C PRO A 154 18.01 -9.38 -3.98
N ALA A 155 18.85 -10.27 -3.48
CA ALA A 155 19.16 -11.50 -4.21
C ALA A 155 17.89 -12.34 -4.41
N LEU A 156 17.69 -12.84 -5.63
CA LEU A 156 16.61 -13.76 -5.95
C LEU A 156 17.03 -15.18 -5.55
N LEU A 157 16.20 -15.85 -4.74
CA LEU A 157 16.48 -17.19 -4.24
C LEU A 157 15.66 -18.26 -4.95
N GLY A 158 14.45 -17.91 -5.39
CA GLY A 158 13.57 -18.84 -6.11
C GLY A 158 12.24 -18.23 -6.50
N SER A 159 11.45 -19.00 -7.22
CA SER A 159 10.06 -18.69 -7.56
C SER A 159 9.30 -19.98 -7.78
N GLY A 160 7.98 -19.93 -7.66
CA GLY A 160 7.15 -21.10 -7.91
C GLY A 160 5.67 -20.82 -7.81
N GLN A 161 4.89 -21.90 -7.76
CA GLN A 161 3.45 -21.89 -7.60
C GLN A 161 3.06 -22.88 -6.50
N GLU A 162 2.16 -22.47 -5.63
CA GLU A 162 1.60 -23.30 -4.57
C GLU A 162 0.59 -24.29 -5.17
N THR A 163 0.75 -25.58 -4.88
CA THR A 163 -0.05 -26.66 -5.47
C THR A 163 -1.53 -26.57 -5.10
N GLU A 164 -1.83 -26.20 -3.85
CA GLU A 164 -3.22 -26.19 -3.35
C GLU A 164 -4.01 -24.96 -3.82
N THR A 165 -3.39 -23.79 -3.75
CA THR A 165 -4.10 -22.52 -4.02
C THR A 165 -3.89 -22.00 -5.44
N GLY A 166 -2.90 -22.55 -6.17
CA GLY A 166 -2.45 -22.04 -7.45
C GLY A 166 -1.77 -20.68 -7.39
N ARG A 167 -1.46 -20.16 -6.19
CA ARG A 167 -0.84 -18.83 -6.00
C ARG A 167 0.64 -18.90 -6.33
N CYS A 168 1.13 -17.98 -7.13
CA CYS A 168 2.56 -17.89 -7.40
C CYS A 168 3.30 -17.10 -6.31
N TRP A 169 4.59 -17.36 -6.17
CA TRP A 169 5.46 -16.73 -5.19
C TRP A 169 6.87 -16.48 -5.74
N ILE A 170 7.58 -15.53 -5.13
CA ILE A 170 9.00 -15.25 -5.35
C ILE A 170 9.71 -15.17 -4.00
N ASP A 171 10.83 -15.88 -3.87
CA ASP A 171 11.71 -15.87 -2.71
C ASP A 171 12.91 -14.96 -2.94
N MET A 172 13.22 -14.14 -1.95
CA MET A 172 14.28 -13.15 -1.99
C MET A 172 15.05 -13.11 -0.69
N GLU A 173 16.26 -12.55 -0.75
CA GLU A 173 17.01 -12.11 0.42
C GLU A 173 16.15 -11.24 1.35
N LEU A 174 16.15 -11.56 2.65
CA LEU A 174 15.52 -10.72 3.66
C LEU A 174 16.40 -9.50 3.97
N ILE A 175 15.95 -8.33 3.53
CA ILE A 175 16.63 -7.07 3.79
C ILE A 175 16.32 -6.57 5.19
N ARG A 176 17.33 -6.43 6.04
CA ARG A 176 17.23 -5.88 7.40
C ARG A 176 17.26 -4.34 7.40
N GLY A 177 16.53 -3.72 6.48
CA GLY A 177 16.50 -2.27 6.28
C GLY A 177 15.29 -1.58 6.92
N ARG A 178 15.20 -0.26 6.71
CA ARG A 178 14.07 0.59 7.09
C ARG A 178 13.62 1.47 5.93
N GLY A 179 12.39 1.97 5.96
CA GLY A 179 11.98 3.01 5.02
C GLY A 179 12.78 4.31 5.18
N PRO A 180 12.71 5.23 4.19
CA PRO A 180 13.30 6.56 4.29
C PRO A 180 12.83 7.29 5.55
N GLN A 181 13.73 8.06 6.18
CA GLN A 181 13.39 8.75 7.41
C GLN A 181 12.43 9.93 7.17
N LEU A 182 11.41 10.03 8.02
CA LEU A 182 10.54 11.21 8.12
C LEU A 182 11.29 12.31 8.88
N ARG A 183 11.07 13.56 8.48
CA ARG A 183 11.60 14.70 9.21
C ARG A 183 11.00 14.72 10.62
N HIS A 184 11.87 14.74 11.62
CA HIS A 184 11.49 14.97 13.00
C HIS A 184 11.48 16.47 13.36
N VAL A 185 10.74 16.81 14.41
CA VAL A 185 10.63 18.18 14.94
C VAL A 185 11.99 18.73 15.36
N ASP A 186 12.84 17.87 15.91
CA ASP A 186 14.08 18.24 16.58
C ASP A 186 15.33 18.12 15.71
N GLN A 187 15.17 17.73 14.44
CA GLN A 187 16.28 17.59 13.51
C GLN A 187 15.91 18.22 12.17
N GLU A 188 16.45 19.41 11.90
CA GLU A 188 16.21 20.13 10.66
C GLU A 188 16.79 19.38 9.43
N ASP A 189 17.86 18.59 9.63
CA ASP A 189 18.58 17.90 8.55
C ASP A 189 17.99 16.53 8.12
N GLN A 190 17.05 15.95 8.88
CA GLN A 190 16.48 14.61 8.56
C GLN A 190 15.59 14.56 7.30
N GLY A 191 15.35 15.70 6.64
CA GLY A 191 14.71 15.71 5.32
C GLY A 191 15.62 15.22 4.18
N ALA A 192 16.94 15.11 4.43
CA ALA A 192 17.94 14.78 3.43
C ALA A 192 17.72 13.40 2.81
N GLU A 193 17.40 12.35 3.59
CA GLU A 193 17.31 10.98 3.05
C GLU A 193 16.24 10.84 1.96
N SER A 194 15.06 11.45 2.16
CA SER A 194 13.98 11.39 1.16
C SER A 194 14.31 12.17 -0.11
N LEU A 195 15.11 13.23 0.00
CA LEU A 195 15.58 14.04 -1.12
C LEU A 195 16.72 13.35 -1.86
N GLU A 196 17.65 12.74 -1.13
CA GLU A 196 18.74 11.89 -1.60
C GLU A 196 18.16 10.73 -2.41
N LEU A 197 17.26 9.93 -1.81
CA LEU A 197 16.57 8.83 -2.49
C LEU A 197 15.88 9.32 -3.77
N TRP A 198 15.20 10.46 -3.73
CA TRP A 198 14.49 10.99 -4.89
C TRP A 198 15.42 11.48 -6.00
N ASN A 199 16.42 12.29 -5.65
CA ASN A 199 17.29 12.97 -6.61
C ASN A 199 18.41 12.08 -7.13
N ASP A 200 18.98 11.25 -6.28
CA ASP A 200 20.22 10.53 -6.56
C ASP A 200 19.96 9.08 -6.98
N ILE A 201 18.79 8.52 -6.63
CA ILE A 201 18.39 7.15 -6.98
C ILE A 201 17.19 7.15 -7.92
N MET A 202 16.01 7.58 -7.45
CA MET A 202 14.74 7.39 -8.17
C MET A 202 14.70 8.13 -9.50
N LYS A 203 15.11 9.40 -9.57
CA LYS A 203 15.14 10.17 -10.82
C LYS A 203 16.11 9.59 -11.86
N PRO A 204 17.39 9.32 -11.54
CA PRO A 204 18.30 8.62 -12.45
C PRO A 204 17.75 7.27 -12.90
N LEU A 205 17.22 6.48 -11.96
CA LEU A 205 16.63 5.17 -12.24
C LEU A 205 15.45 5.27 -13.22
N GLN A 206 14.54 6.24 -13.04
CA GLN A 206 13.44 6.49 -13.99
C GLN A 206 13.96 6.76 -15.41
N ARG A 207 15.05 7.52 -15.55
CA ARG A 207 15.64 7.83 -16.86
C ARG A 207 16.24 6.57 -17.49
N HIS A 208 17.04 5.83 -16.74
CA HIS A 208 17.66 4.59 -17.22
C HIS A 208 16.63 3.53 -17.60
N LEU A 209 15.61 3.32 -16.78
CA LEU A 209 14.51 2.40 -17.08
C LEU A 209 13.78 2.80 -18.37
N ALA A 210 13.42 4.09 -18.50
CA ALA A 210 12.74 4.58 -19.68
C ALA A 210 13.61 4.54 -20.95
N SER A 211 14.93 4.72 -20.84
CA SER A 211 15.85 4.70 -21.98
C SER A 211 16.19 3.28 -22.44
N SER A 212 16.31 2.34 -21.51
CA SER A 212 16.62 0.92 -21.77
C SER A 212 15.40 0.06 -22.10
N GLY A 213 14.20 0.63 -22.16
CA GLY A 213 13.00 -0.07 -22.64
C GLY A 213 12.15 -0.73 -21.56
N PHE A 214 12.45 -0.57 -20.27
CA PHE A 214 11.52 -0.94 -19.20
C PHE A 214 10.37 0.07 -19.13
N ASP A 215 9.44 -0.01 -20.07
CA ASP A 215 8.41 0.98 -20.26
C ASP A 215 7.49 1.13 -19.04
N GLY A 216 7.16 0.02 -18.38
CA GLY A 216 6.30 -0.05 -17.20
C GLY A 216 6.96 0.32 -15.86
N LEU A 217 8.24 0.00 -15.68
CA LEU A 217 8.90 0.07 -14.37
C LEU A 217 9.21 1.47 -13.83
N PRO A 218 9.28 2.56 -14.63
CA PRO A 218 9.37 3.91 -14.10
C PRO A 218 8.24 4.25 -13.14
N TRP A 219 7.08 3.58 -13.26
CA TRP A 219 6.02 3.60 -12.26
C TRP A 219 6.54 3.19 -10.88
N GLN A 220 7.18 2.02 -10.78
CA GLN A 220 7.81 1.49 -9.55
C GLN A 220 9.01 2.31 -9.06
N ALA A 221 9.62 3.11 -9.93
CA ALA A 221 10.66 4.07 -9.57
C ALA A 221 10.11 5.49 -9.30
N GLY A 222 8.80 5.70 -9.31
CA GLY A 222 8.12 6.93 -8.85
C GLY A 222 7.79 7.96 -9.92
N LEU A 223 7.80 7.60 -11.21
CA LEU A 223 7.40 8.48 -12.29
C LEU A 223 5.88 8.74 -12.23
N GLY A 224 5.47 9.76 -11.47
CA GLY A 224 4.06 10.07 -11.25
C GLY A 224 3.35 9.19 -10.21
N GLN A 225 4.02 8.18 -9.63
CA GLN A 225 3.49 7.36 -8.54
C GLN A 225 4.21 7.67 -7.23
N PRO A 226 3.59 8.42 -6.30
CA PRO A 226 4.26 8.77 -5.05
C PRO A 226 4.43 7.58 -4.07
N VAL A 227 3.72 6.47 -4.29
CA VAL A 227 3.84 5.26 -3.47
C VAL A 227 5.18 4.56 -3.66
N ALA A 228 5.84 4.74 -4.82
CA ALA A 228 7.09 4.07 -5.16
C ALA A 228 8.24 4.26 -4.16
N MET A 229 8.21 5.33 -3.36
CA MET A 229 9.22 5.54 -2.31
C MET A 229 9.24 4.42 -1.26
N SER A 230 8.10 3.76 -1.00
CA SER A 230 8.03 2.61 -0.09
C SER A 230 8.64 1.32 -0.68
N ASN A 231 9.02 1.34 -1.97
CA ASN A 231 9.71 0.22 -2.61
C ASN A 231 11.21 0.21 -2.29
N PHE A 232 11.72 1.20 -1.56
CA PHE A 232 13.12 1.33 -1.22
C PHE A 232 13.30 1.21 0.30
N LEU A 233 14.27 0.39 0.70
CA LEU A 233 14.74 0.29 2.07
C LEU A 233 16.17 0.84 2.16
N ARG A 234 16.49 1.50 3.26
CA ARG A 234 17.83 1.91 3.63
C ARG A 234 18.44 0.84 4.54
N GLU A 235 19.62 0.35 4.19
CA GLU A 235 20.42 -0.49 5.07
C GLU A 235 21.30 0.41 5.95
N ASP A 236 21.31 0.14 7.26
CA ASP A 236 22.17 0.84 8.21
C ASP A 236 23.55 0.15 8.17
N ASN A 237 24.43 0.54 7.24
CA ASN A 237 25.79 -0.02 7.14
C ASN A 237 26.68 0.51 8.27
N SER A 238 26.94 -0.30 9.29
CA SER A 238 27.79 0.03 10.44
C SER A 238 29.29 0.18 10.10
N GLY A 239 29.72 -0.16 8.89
CA GLY A 239 31.12 -0.43 8.53
C GLY A 239 31.79 0.52 7.53
N GLY A 240 31.21 1.70 7.24
CA GLY A 240 31.89 2.74 6.45
C GLY A 240 31.92 2.50 4.93
N SER A 241 30.82 2.84 4.25
CA SER A 241 30.80 3.38 2.88
C SER A 241 29.35 3.73 2.51
N GLY A 242 28.86 4.87 3.00
CA GLY A 242 27.53 5.40 2.64
C GLY A 242 26.34 4.53 3.03
N ALA A 243 25.14 5.08 2.89
CA ALA A 243 23.92 4.31 2.99
C ALA A 243 23.62 3.63 1.64
N SER A 244 23.51 2.31 1.62
CA SER A 244 23.03 1.58 0.45
C SER A 244 21.50 1.50 0.49
N TRP A 245 20.86 1.93 -0.59
CA TRP A 245 19.44 1.70 -0.80
C TRP A 245 19.21 0.31 -1.40
N VAL A 246 18.10 -0.31 -1.06
CA VAL A 246 17.68 -1.59 -1.64
C VAL A 246 16.30 -1.42 -2.24
N TRP A 247 16.20 -1.64 -3.55
CA TRP A 247 14.94 -1.61 -4.27
C TRP A 247 14.24 -2.97 -4.17
N VAL A 248 13.32 -3.10 -3.21
CA VAL A 248 12.73 -4.39 -2.82
C VAL A 248 11.52 -4.80 -3.68
N ASP A 249 10.78 -3.84 -4.23
CA ASP A 249 9.54 -4.10 -4.97
C ASP A 249 9.60 -3.61 -6.42
N LEU A 250 9.56 -4.58 -7.35
CA LEU A 250 9.59 -4.37 -8.79
C LEU A 250 8.29 -4.80 -9.48
N GLU A 251 7.36 -5.42 -8.75
CA GLU A 251 6.13 -5.95 -9.32
C GLU A 251 4.96 -5.05 -8.95
N SER A 252 4.43 -4.36 -9.94
CA SER A 252 3.28 -3.50 -9.79
C SER A 252 2.07 -4.26 -9.26
N GLY A 253 1.32 -3.63 -8.35
CA GLY A 253 0.05 -4.18 -7.92
C GLY A 253 -1.16 -3.71 -8.73
N ILE A 254 -1.00 -2.62 -9.46
CA ILE A 254 -2.04 -2.01 -10.30
C ILE A 254 -1.40 -1.51 -11.60
N PRO A 255 -2.13 -1.49 -12.72
CA PRO A 255 -1.71 -0.80 -13.93
C PRO A 255 -1.41 0.68 -13.68
N ALA A 256 -0.54 1.28 -14.48
CA ALA A 256 -0.08 2.66 -14.35
C ALA A 256 -1.12 3.69 -14.86
N ILE A 257 -2.34 3.60 -14.36
CA ILE A 257 -3.51 4.36 -14.86
C ILE A 257 -3.86 5.58 -14.00
N LEU A 258 -3.30 5.70 -12.79
CA LEU A 258 -3.62 6.78 -11.84
C LEU A 258 -2.37 7.48 -11.30
N PRO A 259 -1.48 8.04 -12.16
CA PRO A 259 -0.40 8.87 -11.67
C PRO A 259 -0.99 10.10 -10.96
N MET A 260 -0.37 10.50 -9.86
CA MET A 260 -0.71 11.73 -9.15
C MET A 260 -0.50 12.96 -10.05
N ASN A 261 0.45 12.89 -10.99
CA ASN A 261 0.61 13.89 -12.03
C ASN A 261 -0.13 13.44 -13.32
N PRO A 262 -1.31 14.00 -13.65
CA PRO A 262 -2.08 13.61 -14.83
C PRO A 262 -1.32 13.87 -16.13
N TRP A 263 -0.37 14.82 -16.16
CA TRP A 263 0.46 15.04 -17.33
C TRP A 263 1.33 13.82 -17.66
N ARG A 264 1.81 13.08 -16.65
CA ARG A 264 2.56 11.83 -16.87
C ARG A 264 1.68 10.72 -17.45
N LEU A 265 0.39 10.70 -17.12
CA LEU A 265 -0.56 9.79 -17.76
C LEU A 265 -0.57 10.04 -19.27
N LEU A 266 -0.79 11.30 -19.66
CA LEU A 266 -0.94 11.70 -21.06
C LEU A 266 0.36 11.59 -21.87
N THR A 267 1.49 11.95 -21.27
CA THR A 267 2.77 12.06 -22.00
C THR A 267 3.65 10.83 -21.95
N TYR A 268 3.45 9.94 -20.97
CA TYR A 268 4.31 8.78 -20.77
C TYR A 268 3.53 7.47 -20.85
N TYR A 269 2.48 7.32 -20.03
CA TYR A 269 1.80 6.04 -19.82
C TYR A 269 0.81 5.68 -20.94
N LEU A 270 -0.03 6.62 -21.37
CA LEU A 270 -0.98 6.38 -22.46
C LEU A 270 -0.28 6.08 -23.79
N PRO A 271 0.71 6.86 -24.25
CA PRO A 271 1.38 6.58 -25.52
C PRO A 271 2.04 5.19 -25.55
N ARG A 272 2.61 4.76 -24.43
CA ARG A 272 3.16 3.41 -24.28
C ARG A 272 2.09 2.34 -24.22
N SER A 273 0.99 2.60 -23.51
CA SER A 273 -0.16 1.68 -23.50
C SER A 273 -0.68 1.43 -24.92
N PHE A 274 -0.77 2.48 -25.74
CA PHE A 274 -1.15 2.35 -27.16
C PHE A 274 -0.13 1.53 -27.96
N ARG A 275 1.18 1.72 -27.71
CA ARG A 275 2.23 0.94 -28.38
C ARG A 275 2.14 -0.55 -28.04
N HIS A 276 1.92 -0.87 -26.77
CA HIS A 276 1.80 -2.26 -26.29
C HIS A 276 0.44 -2.89 -26.63
N GLY A 277 -0.59 -2.08 -26.91
CA GLY A 277 -1.95 -2.55 -27.20
C GLY A 277 -2.77 -2.88 -25.94
N HIS A 278 -2.27 -2.56 -24.76
CA HIS A 278 -2.94 -2.76 -23.48
C HIS A 278 -2.50 -1.73 -22.44
N LEU A 279 -3.21 -1.66 -21.32
CA LEU A 279 -2.85 -0.75 -20.22
C LEU A 279 -1.48 -1.11 -19.65
N LEU A 280 -0.58 -0.12 -19.63
CA LEU A 280 0.78 -0.32 -19.17
C LEU A 280 0.81 -0.83 -17.73
N PHE A 281 1.53 -1.93 -17.54
CA PHE A 281 1.80 -2.56 -16.28
C PHE A 281 3.32 -2.61 -16.09
N ASP A 282 3.93 -3.78 -15.93
CA ASP A 282 5.38 -3.93 -15.80
C ASP A 282 6.07 -4.27 -17.15
N ASP A 283 5.47 -3.83 -18.26
CA ASP A 283 5.91 -4.17 -19.61
C ASP A 283 7.34 -3.70 -19.94
N VAL A 284 8.06 -4.53 -20.71
CA VAL A 284 9.39 -4.22 -21.24
C VAL A 284 9.35 -4.26 -22.76
N ASN A 285 9.78 -3.19 -23.42
CA ASN A 285 10.08 -3.21 -24.83
C ASN A 285 11.42 -3.93 -25.03
N VAL A 286 11.37 -5.23 -25.35
CA VAL A 286 12.56 -6.07 -25.41
C VAL A 286 13.46 -5.70 -26.59
N ASP A 287 12.90 -5.26 -27.72
CA ASP A 287 13.70 -4.80 -28.87
C ASP A 287 14.57 -3.58 -28.50
N ARG A 288 13.98 -2.66 -27.73
CA ARG A 288 14.69 -1.49 -27.21
C ARG A 288 15.73 -1.88 -26.15
N LEU A 289 15.42 -2.87 -25.31
CA LEU A 289 16.38 -3.39 -24.33
C LEU A 289 17.58 -4.04 -25.03
N GLU A 290 17.34 -4.91 -26.01
CA GLU A 290 18.41 -5.55 -26.79
C GLU A 290 19.27 -4.53 -27.53
N SER A 291 18.64 -3.50 -28.12
CA SER A 291 19.37 -2.39 -28.75
C SER A 291 20.23 -1.63 -27.74
N TYR A 292 19.67 -1.29 -26.58
CA TYR A 292 20.41 -0.65 -25.49
C TYR A 292 21.60 -1.49 -25.00
N LEU A 293 21.41 -2.81 -24.84
CA LEU A 293 22.49 -3.72 -24.42
C LEU A 293 23.60 -3.80 -25.47
N ARG A 294 23.25 -3.80 -26.77
CA ARG A 294 24.22 -3.78 -27.86
C ARG A 294 25.00 -2.47 -27.90
N ASP A 295 24.32 -1.34 -27.76
CA ASP A 295 24.94 -0.01 -27.83
C ASP A 295 25.89 0.24 -26.64
N GLU A 296 25.57 -0.31 -25.46
CA GLU A 296 26.38 -0.20 -24.24
C GLU A 296 27.29 -1.41 -23.99
N ALA A 297 27.45 -2.31 -24.97
CA ALA A 297 28.13 -3.60 -24.80
C ALA A 297 29.54 -3.46 -24.19
N SER A 298 30.38 -2.59 -24.75
CA SER A 298 31.76 -2.40 -24.26
C SER A 298 31.81 -1.91 -22.81
N ARG A 299 30.90 -1.00 -22.43
CA ARG A 299 30.80 -0.49 -21.06
C ARG A 299 30.28 -1.57 -20.10
N LEU A 300 29.25 -2.31 -20.51
CA LEU A 300 28.66 -3.38 -19.71
C LEU A 300 29.65 -4.53 -19.50
N GLU A 301 30.37 -4.95 -20.53
CA GLU A 301 31.41 -5.98 -20.43
C GLU A 301 32.55 -5.54 -19.51
N ALA A 302 33.00 -4.29 -19.63
CA ALA A 302 34.04 -3.75 -18.73
C ALA A 302 33.58 -3.72 -17.26
N ALA A 303 32.32 -3.39 -17.01
CA ALA A 303 31.78 -3.26 -15.64
C ALA A 303 31.36 -4.59 -15.00
N LEU A 304 30.82 -5.53 -15.79
CA LEU A 304 30.23 -6.78 -15.30
C LEU A 304 31.12 -8.01 -15.53
N GLY A 305 32.06 -7.91 -16.47
CA GLY A 305 32.76 -9.05 -17.06
C GLY A 305 31.96 -9.75 -18.16
N ARG A 306 32.67 -10.37 -19.11
CA ARG A 306 32.09 -11.02 -20.29
C ARG A 306 31.06 -12.10 -19.96
N SER A 307 31.30 -12.91 -18.92
CA SER A 307 30.37 -13.97 -18.49
C SER A 307 29.04 -13.38 -17.99
N SER A 308 29.10 -12.39 -17.10
CA SER A 308 27.89 -11.72 -16.58
C SER A 308 27.12 -10.96 -17.66
N TYR A 309 27.82 -10.39 -18.65
CA TYR A 309 27.18 -9.77 -19.81
C TYR A 309 26.48 -10.81 -20.69
N GLN A 310 27.07 -11.98 -20.91
CA GLN A 310 26.40 -13.06 -21.65
C GLN A 310 25.13 -13.52 -20.93
N GLN A 311 25.19 -13.70 -19.61
CA GLN A 311 24.00 -14.02 -18.81
C GLN A 311 22.92 -12.94 -18.90
N LEU A 312 23.30 -11.66 -18.98
CA LEU A 312 22.36 -10.55 -19.16
C LEU A 312 21.62 -10.64 -20.51
N LEU A 313 22.32 -11.05 -21.58
CA LEU A 313 21.70 -11.31 -22.88
C LEU A 313 20.77 -12.52 -22.83
N ASP A 314 21.18 -13.60 -22.16
CA ASP A 314 20.38 -14.82 -22.03
C ASP A 314 19.10 -14.58 -21.21
N ASP A 315 19.20 -13.88 -20.07
CA ASP A 315 18.05 -13.44 -19.27
C ASP A 315 17.10 -12.54 -20.09
N THR A 316 17.64 -11.72 -21.00
CA THR A 316 16.84 -10.87 -21.89
C THR A 316 16.05 -11.68 -22.93
N ARG A 317 16.65 -12.74 -23.49
CA ARG A 317 15.93 -13.68 -24.38
C ARG A 317 14.84 -14.45 -23.64
N GLN A 318 15.14 -14.88 -22.40
CA GLN A 318 14.14 -15.56 -21.57
C GLN A 318 12.99 -14.61 -21.21
N LEU A 319 13.29 -13.35 -20.88
CA LEU A 319 12.28 -12.31 -20.65
C LEU A 319 11.36 -12.15 -21.86
N ARG A 320 11.91 -12.06 -23.09
CA ARG A 320 11.11 -12.01 -24.32
C ARG A 320 10.13 -13.17 -24.39
N ALA A 321 10.64 -14.40 -24.27
CA ALA A 321 9.85 -15.60 -24.40
C ALA A 321 8.71 -15.67 -23.36
N SER A 322 9.00 -15.37 -22.09
CA SER A 322 7.98 -15.38 -21.02
C SER A 322 6.99 -14.23 -21.16
N GLN A 323 7.44 -13.02 -21.50
CA GLN A 323 6.56 -11.88 -21.68
C GLN A 323 5.62 -12.07 -22.89
N ASP A 324 6.13 -12.62 -24.00
CA ASP A 324 5.33 -12.91 -25.19
C ASP A 324 4.25 -13.95 -24.89
N ARG A 325 4.58 -15.02 -24.15
CA ARG A 325 3.59 -16.02 -23.72
C ARG A 325 2.54 -15.43 -22.79
N TRP A 326 2.96 -14.60 -21.84
CA TRP A 326 2.05 -13.91 -20.92
C TRP A 326 1.07 -12.98 -21.66
N HIS A 327 1.52 -12.20 -22.63
CA HIS A 327 0.66 -11.25 -23.35
C HIS A 327 -0.11 -11.84 -24.54
N ARG A 328 0.28 -13.03 -25.04
CA ARG A 328 -0.39 -13.71 -26.15
C ARG A 328 -1.88 -13.90 -25.89
N ALA A 329 -2.25 -14.18 -24.64
CA ALA A 329 -3.62 -14.45 -24.28
C ALA A 329 -4.50 -13.19 -24.35
N GLY A 330 -5.62 -13.27 -25.07
CA GLY A 330 -6.63 -12.21 -25.14
C GLY A 330 -7.33 -11.97 -23.79
N ARG A 331 -8.14 -10.91 -23.71
CA ARG A 331 -8.89 -10.55 -22.48
C ARG A 331 -9.77 -11.70 -21.96
N LEU A 332 -10.49 -12.36 -22.87
CA LEU A 332 -11.37 -13.49 -22.55
C LEU A 332 -10.56 -14.69 -22.02
N GLU A 333 -9.54 -15.09 -22.76
CA GLU A 333 -8.63 -16.19 -22.42
C GLU A 333 -7.97 -15.99 -21.06
N ARG A 334 -7.47 -14.77 -20.77
CA ARG A 334 -6.92 -14.44 -19.45
C ARG A 334 -7.94 -14.60 -18.34
N GLY A 335 -9.18 -14.17 -18.56
CA GLY A 335 -10.27 -14.30 -17.60
C GLY A 335 -10.57 -15.77 -17.28
N ILE A 336 -10.66 -16.61 -18.31
CA ILE A 336 -10.92 -18.05 -18.19
C ILE A 336 -9.73 -18.76 -17.55
N ALA A 337 -8.51 -18.55 -18.05
CA ALA A 337 -7.28 -19.15 -17.51
C ALA A 337 -7.07 -18.78 -16.03
N CYS A 338 -7.40 -17.54 -15.64
CA CYS A 338 -7.35 -17.12 -14.24
C CYS A 338 -8.32 -17.92 -13.35
N TRP A 339 -9.48 -18.33 -13.87
CA TRP A 339 -10.43 -19.16 -13.11
C TRP A 339 -10.02 -20.63 -13.08
N VAL A 340 -9.45 -21.16 -14.17
CA VAL A 340 -8.84 -22.50 -14.20
C VAL A 340 -7.72 -22.60 -13.17
N ALA A 341 -6.78 -21.65 -13.20
CA ALA A 341 -5.65 -21.61 -12.27
C ALA A 341 -6.07 -21.48 -10.79
N ARG A 342 -7.31 -21.07 -10.53
CA ARG A 342 -7.90 -20.98 -9.18
C ARG A 342 -8.80 -22.16 -8.83
N GLY A 343 -8.84 -23.20 -9.67
CA GLY A 343 -9.72 -24.36 -9.48
C GLY A 343 -11.21 -24.03 -9.51
N ARG A 344 -11.62 -22.91 -10.13
CA ARG A 344 -13.04 -22.48 -10.16
C ARG A 344 -13.83 -23.05 -11.33
N ILE A 345 -13.12 -23.47 -12.36
CA ILE A 345 -13.65 -24.16 -13.53
C ILE A 345 -12.67 -25.24 -13.97
N THR A 346 -13.18 -26.29 -14.61
CA THR A 346 -12.34 -27.33 -15.22
C THR A 346 -11.76 -26.87 -16.56
N ASN A 347 -10.79 -27.61 -17.09
CA ASN A 347 -10.25 -27.37 -18.44
C ASN A 347 -11.32 -27.56 -19.52
N GLU A 348 -12.24 -28.51 -19.34
CA GLU A 348 -13.37 -28.75 -20.25
C GLU A 348 -14.34 -27.55 -20.27
N GLU A 349 -14.71 -27.03 -19.09
CA GLU A 349 -15.50 -25.81 -18.99
C GLU A 349 -14.79 -24.63 -19.64
N ALA A 350 -13.46 -24.52 -19.49
CA ALA A 350 -12.67 -23.46 -20.10
C ALA A 350 -12.76 -23.49 -21.63
N CYS A 351 -12.59 -24.66 -22.26
CA CYS A 351 -12.78 -24.83 -23.70
C CYS A 351 -14.19 -24.41 -24.14
N TRP A 352 -15.21 -24.82 -23.37
CA TRP A 352 -16.61 -24.46 -23.66
C TRP A 352 -16.86 -22.94 -23.60
N TYR A 353 -16.27 -22.23 -22.62
CA TYR A 353 -16.41 -20.78 -22.48
C TYR A 353 -15.62 -20.00 -23.53
N LEU A 354 -14.50 -20.54 -24.02
CA LEU A 354 -13.73 -19.93 -25.11
C LEU A 354 -14.57 -19.85 -26.40
N GLU A 355 -15.35 -20.88 -26.69
CA GLU A 355 -16.30 -20.90 -27.81
C GLU A 355 -17.54 -20.01 -27.58
N ARG A 356 -17.84 -19.64 -26.33
CA ARG A 356 -19.09 -18.98 -25.94
C ARG A 356 -18.88 -17.74 -25.05
N PRO A 357 -18.33 -16.64 -25.57
CA PRO A 357 -17.99 -15.44 -24.79
C PRO A 357 -19.17 -14.81 -24.03
N VAL A 358 -20.38 -14.84 -24.61
CA VAL A 358 -21.59 -14.29 -23.98
C VAL A 358 -21.95 -15.06 -22.70
N HIS A 359 -21.80 -16.38 -22.71
CA HIS A 359 -22.08 -17.21 -21.54
C HIS A 359 -21.05 -16.99 -20.44
N TRP A 360 -19.79 -16.77 -20.81
CA TRP A 360 -18.74 -16.36 -19.87
C TRP A 360 -19.10 -15.03 -19.20
N MET A 361 -19.50 -14.02 -19.98
CA MET A 361 -19.94 -12.73 -19.44
C MET A 361 -21.13 -12.87 -18.49
N GLY A 362 -22.13 -13.68 -18.87
CA GLY A 362 -23.29 -13.99 -18.02
C GLY A 362 -22.89 -14.62 -16.69
N ARG A 363 -21.94 -15.57 -16.71
CA ARG A 363 -21.39 -16.20 -15.47
C ARG A 363 -20.71 -15.16 -14.58
N MET A 364 -19.90 -14.27 -15.17
CA MET A 364 -19.22 -13.23 -14.39
C MET A 364 -20.21 -12.26 -13.73
N VAL A 365 -21.22 -11.79 -14.45
CA VAL A 365 -22.26 -10.90 -13.90
C VAL A 365 -23.01 -11.60 -12.76
N ARG A 366 -23.40 -12.86 -12.95
CA ARG A 366 -24.08 -13.67 -11.92
C ARG A 366 -23.23 -13.83 -10.67
N GLU A 367 -21.93 -14.07 -10.80
CA GLU A 367 -21.02 -14.23 -9.67
C GLU A 367 -20.86 -12.92 -8.87
N VAL A 368 -20.72 -11.79 -9.57
CA VAL A 368 -20.67 -10.46 -8.92
C VAL A 368 -21.97 -10.17 -8.18
N PHE A 369 -23.11 -10.45 -8.81
CA PHE A 369 -24.42 -10.28 -8.20
C PHE A 369 -24.60 -11.16 -6.96
N HIS A 370 -24.25 -12.45 -7.03
CA HIS A 370 -24.35 -13.40 -5.91
C HIS A 370 -23.48 -12.99 -4.73
N ARG A 371 -22.26 -12.49 -4.99
CA ARG A 371 -21.40 -11.93 -3.94
C ARG A 371 -22.01 -10.68 -3.31
N GLY A 372 -22.58 -9.78 -4.13
CA GLY A 372 -23.28 -8.59 -3.64
C GLY A 372 -24.44 -8.96 -2.69
N VAL A 373 -25.29 -9.90 -3.11
CA VAL A 373 -26.42 -10.40 -2.32
C VAL A 373 -25.95 -11.08 -1.03
N LYS A 374 -24.90 -11.91 -1.06
CA LYS A 374 -24.34 -12.56 0.15
C LYS A 374 -23.67 -11.57 1.12
N CYS A 375 -23.12 -10.46 0.61
CA CYS A 375 -22.53 -9.41 1.44
C CYS A 375 -23.60 -8.61 2.20
N PHE A 376 -24.79 -8.43 1.63
CA PHE A 376 -25.87 -7.65 2.25
C PHE A 376 -26.27 -8.13 3.66
N PRO A 377 -26.57 -9.42 3.93
CA PRO A 377 -26.92 -9.88 5.28
C PRO A 377 -25.72 -9.85 6.24
N ARG A 378 -24.48 -9.93 5.75
CA ARG A 378 -23.29 -9.73 6.60
C ARG A 378 -23.18 -8.27 7.02
N LEU A 379 -23.38 -7.33 6.10
CA LEU A 379 -23.42 -5.89 6.38
C LEU A 379 -24.59 -5.55 7.33
N ALA A 380 -25.77 -6.15 7.11
CA ALA A 380 -26.94 -5.99 7.98
C ALA A 380 -26.70 -6.55 9.39
N ARG A 381 -26.12 -7.75 9.52
CA ARG A 381 -25.75 -8.32 10.84
C ARG A 381 -24.65 -7.52 11.52
N TRP A 382 -23.66 -7.04 10.77
CA TRP A 382 -22.61 -6.19 11.29
C TRP A 382 -23.20 -4.88 11.82
N THR A 383 -24.00 -4.16 11.02
CA THR A 383 -24.70 -2.94 11.46
C THR A 383 -25.64 -3.21 12.65
N TRP A 384 -26.40 -4.30 12.64
CA TRP A 384 -27.24 -4.70 13.78
C TRP A 384 -26.42 -4.96 15.05
N SER A 385 -25.25 -5.60 14.92
CA SER A 385 -24.36 -5.84 16.05
C SER A 385 -23.82 -4.54 16.66
N TRP A 386 -23.71 -3.45 15.88
CA TRP A 386 -23.36 -2.12 16.36
C TRP A 386 -24.52 -1.44 17.09
N ILE A 387 -25.75 -1.68 16.65
CA ILE A 387 -26.98 -1.09 17.19
C ILE A 387 -27.48 -1.83 18.46
N ARG A 388 -26.85 -2.95 18.86
CA ARG A 388 -27.24 -3.68 20.08
C ARG A 388 -27.30 -2.74 21.30
N PRO A 389 -28.41 -2.70 22.06
CA PRO A 389 -28.62 -1.77 23.16
C PRO A 389 -27.50 -1.76 24.20
N ARG A 390 -26.91 -2.93 24.51
CA ARG A 390 -25.77 -3.05 25.44
C ARG A 390 -24.52 -2.29 24.97
N ARG A 391 -24.22 -2.31 23.66
CA ARG A 391 -23.08 -1.58 23.11
C ARG A 391 -23.36 -0.08 23.05
N LEU A 392 -24.58 0.32 22.67
CA LEU A 392 -25.01 1.71 22.71
C LEU A 392 -24.99 2.28 24.13
N PHE A 393 -25.46 1.52 25.13
CA PHE A 393 -25.40 1.90 26.53
C PHE A 393 -23.95 2.04 27.02
N HIS A 394 -23.08 1.07 26.71
CA HIS A 394 -21.67 1.18 27.09
C HIS A 394 -20.97 2.35 26.40
N ALA A 395 -21.29 2.60 25.12
CA ALA A 395 -20.80 3.77 24.40
C ALA A 395 -21.32 5.07 25.02
N ALA A 396 -22.59 5.12 25.44
CA ALA A 396 -23.20 6.27 26.10
C ALA A 396 -22.56 6.53 27.48
N VAL A 397 -22.34 5.50 28.30
CA VAL A 397 -21.62 5.60 29.59
C VAL A 397 -20.19 6.08 29.36
N THR A 398 -19.51 5.56 28.35
CA THR A 398 -18.15 5.97 27.99
C THR A 398 -18.13 7.43 27.52
N CYS A 399 -19.09 7.85 26.70
CA CYS A 399 -19.25 9.24 26.26
C CYS A 399 -19.59 10.18 27.43
N SER A 400 -20.46 9.76 28.35
CA SER A 400 -20.80 10.53 29.55
C SER A 400 -19.58 10.72 30.45
N ARG A 401 -18.85 9.64 30.76
CA ARG A 401 -17.58 9.71 31.50
C ARG A 401 -16.56 10.59 30.79
N PHE A 402 -16.52 10.52 29.46
CA PHE A 402 -15.63 11.35 28.65
C PHE A 402 -15.95 12.84 28.76
N ILE A 403 -17.23 13.21 28.68
CA ILE A 403 -17.68 14.60 28.78
C ILE A 403 -17.44 15.13 30.21
N SER A 404 -17.76 14.33 31.22
CA SER A 404 -17.78 14.77 32.62
C SER A 404 -16.43 14.72 33.33
N SER A 405 -15.46 13.89 32.90
CA SER A 405 -14.20 13.67 33.62
C SER A 405 -12.98 14.21 32.87
N GLN A 406 -12.36 15.28 33.38
CA GLN A 406 -11.08 15.79 32.88
C GLN A 406 -9.95 14.74 32.97
N GLN A 407 -9.86 14.01 34.07
CA GLN A 407 -8.85 12.95 34.25
C GLN A 407 -9.00 11.83 33.22
N TRP A 408 -10.24 11.48 32.85
CA TRP A 408 -10.47 10.47 31.81
C TRP A 408 -10.00 10.99 30.45
N ARG A 409 -10.34 12.23 30.09
CA ARG A 409 -9.92 12.87 28.82
C ARG A 409 -8.40 12.94 28.69
N ALA A 410 -7.71 13.36 29.75
CA ALA A 410 -6.25 13.37 29.77
C ALA A 410 -5.66 11.96 29.61
N ARG A 411 -6.21 10.94 30.29
CA ARG A 411 -5.80 9.54 30.12
C ARG A 411 -6.02 9.04 28.68
N PHE A 412 -7.16 9.36 28.08
CA PHE A 412 -7.46 9.01 26.70
C PHE A 412 -6.47 9.66 25.72
N ALA A 413 -6.24 10.97 25.83
CA ALA A 413 -5.28 11.69 25.01
C ALA A 413 -3.85 11.12 25.14
N ARG A 414 -3.40 10.87 26.38
CA ARG A 414 -2.10 10.21 26.66
C ARG A 414 -2.00 8.83 26.02
N SER A 415 -3.08 8.04 26.04
CA SER A 415 -3.11 6.71 25.40
C SER A 415 -2.98 6.83 23.87
N VAL A 416 -3.72 7.76 23.25
CA VAL A 416 -3.64 8.04 21.81
C VAL A 416 -2.23 8.46 21.40
N ILE A 417 -1.61 9.37 22.15
CA ILE A 417 -0.25 9.85 21.90
C ILE A 417 0.78 8.74 22.07
N ARG A 418 0.70 7.97 23.16
CA ARG A 418 1.59 6.83 23.40
C ARG A 418 1.51 5.80 22.27
N ARG A 419 0.31 5.54 21.74
CA ARG A 419 0.15 4.66 20.57
C ARG A 419 0.84 5.23 19.33
N ARG A 420 0.73 6.55 19.09
CA ARG A 420 1.38 7.21 17.96
C ARG A 420 2.90 7.23 18.09
N ILE A 421 3.44 7.57 19.26
CA ILE A 421 4.88 7.49 19.56
C ILE A 421 5.40 6.06 19.34
N ARG A 422 4.69 5.04 19.84
CA ARG A 422 5.04 3.63 19.62
C ARG A 422 5.03 3.26 18.14
N ALA A 423 4.04 3.74 17.37
CA ALA A 423 3.98 3.47 15.93
C ALA A 423 5.16 4.08 15.17
N TRP A 424 5.57 5.31 15.52
CA TRP A 424 6.76 5.93 14.95
C TRP A 424 8.05 5.21 15.38
N LYS A 425 8.18 4.83 16.66
CA LYS A 425 9.31 4.05 17.17
C LYS A 425 9.43 2.69 16.48
N HIS A 426 8.32 1.96 16.32
CA HIS A 426 8.29 0.66 15.66
C HIS A 426 8.74 0.76 14.20
N ARG A 427 8.37 1.83 13.51
CA ARG A 427 8.82 2.13 12.14
C ARG A 427 10.26 2.66 12.07
N ARG A 428 10.98 2.73 13.20
CA ARG A 428 12.31 3.37 13.32
C ARG A 428 12.34 4.83 12.86
N GLN A 429 11.19 5.51 12.91
CA GLN A 429 11.06 6.95 12.62
C GLN A 429 11.36 7.82 13.84
N LEU A 430 11.48 7.21 15.03
CA LEU A 430 11.97 7.82 16.26
C LEU A 430 13.05 6.96 16.88
N SER A 431 14.13 7.57 17.35
CA SER A 431 15.10 6.87 18.19
C SER A 431 14.46 6.45 19.52
N PRO A 432 14.97 5.41 20.20
CA PRO A 432 14.49 5.02 21.52
C PRO A 432 14.48 6.17 22.53
N GLU A 433 15.50 7.03 22.48
CA GLU A 433 15.64 8.22 23.34
C GLU A 433 14.58 9.28 23.05
N GLN A 434 14.36 9.60 21.77
CA GLN A 434 13.32 10.55 21.35
C GLN A 434 11.93 10.08 21.78
N ALA A 435 11.64 8.79 21.57
CA ALA A 435 10.38 8.19 21.99
C ALA A 435 10.20 8.22 23.52
N MET A 436 11.29 8.04 24.29
CA MET A 436 11.28 8.13 25.74
C MET A 436 11.05 9.57 26.21
N ARG A 437 11.74 10.55 25.63
CA ARG A 437 11.57 11.99 25.91
C ARG A 437 10.13 12.43 25.65
N LEU A 438 9.58 12.15 24.47
CA LEU A 438 8.18 12.46 24.13
C LEU A 438 7.20 11.79 25.09
N SER A 439 7.47 10.55 25.49
CA SER A 439 6.63 9.81 26.44
C SER A 439 6.69 10.40 27.86
N LYS A 440 7.85 10.93 28.28
CA LYS A 440 8.03 11.62 29.57
C LYS A 440 7.28 12.95 29.55
N HIS A 441 7.46 13.77 28.51
CA HIS A 441 6.77 15.06 28.36
C HIS A 441 5.24 14.88 28.29
N ALA A 442 4.73 13.85 27.62
CA ALA A 442 3.29 13.57 27.56
C ALA A 442 2.66 13.22 28.93
N ARG A 443 3.47 12.85 29.94
CA ARG A 443 3.00 12.54 31.29
C ARG A 443 3.04 13.75 32.23
N SER A 444 3.73 14.83 31.87
CA SER A 444 3.79 16.04 32.67
C SER A 444 2.40 16.65 32.92
N ASP A 445 2.28 17.40 34.01
CA ASP A 445 1.05 18.11 34.36
C ASP A 445 0.80 19.29 33.42
N GLU A 446 1.86 19.96 32.95
CA GLU A 446 1.77 21.00 31.91
C GLU A 446 1.11 20.47 30.63
N ALA A 447 1.39 19.22 30.26
CA ALA A 447 0.74 18.59 29.13
C ALA A 447 -0.75 18.29 29.39
N ALA A 448 -1.15 18.01 30.64
CA ALA A 448 -2.49 17.54 30.96
C ALA A 448 -3.59 18.54 30.54
N ASP A 449 -3.33 19.84 30.67
CA ASP A 449 -4.33 20.88 30.41
C ASP A 449 -4.73 20.94 28.94
N TYR A 450 -3.77 21.07 28.02
CA TYR A 450 -4.11 21.10 26.59
C TYR A 450 -4.43 19.71 26.03
N LEU A 451 -3.87 18.63 26.60
CA LEU A 451 -4.18 17.27 26.17
C LEU A 451 -5.64 16.91 26.45
N THR A 452 -6.25 17.49 27.48
CA THR A 452 -7.69 17.35 27.75
C THR A 452 -8.51 17.88 26.57
N ASP A 453 -8.20 19.09 26.09
CA ASP A 453 -8.92 19.76 25.01
C ASP A 453 -8.64 19.08 23.64
N PHE A 454 -7.39 18.64 23.41
CA PHE A 454 -7.07 17.77 22.27
C PHE A 454 -7.86 16.46 22.30
N GLY A 455 -7.95 15.82 23.47
CA GLY A 455 -8.74 14.62 23.69
C GLY A 455 -10.18 14.82 23.24
N MET A 456 -10.81 15.94 23.64
CA MET A 456 -12.19 16.30 23.25
C MET A 456 -12.35 16.37 21.73
N HIS A 457 -11.44 17.04 21.03
CA HIS A 457 -11.46 17.15 19.56
C HIS A 457 -11.30 15.81 18.85
N VAL A 458 -10.57 14.85 19.43
CA VAL A 458 -10.46 13.50 18.87
C VAL A 458 -11.75 12.72 19.09
N ALA A 459 -12.32 12.79 20.30
CA ALA A 459 -13.46 11.98 20.68
C ALA A 459 -14.80 12.49 20.13
N ILE A 460 -14.95 13.80 19.88
CA ILE A 460 -16.16 14.39 19.27
C ILE A 460 -16.47 13.77 17.90
N LYS A 461 -15.47 13.16 17.25
CA LYS A 461 -15.67 12.40 16.00
C LYS A 461 -16.64 11.24 16.14
N ILE A 462 -16.73 10.62 17.32
CA ILE A 462 -17.62 9.48 17.54
C ILE A 462 -19.08 9.92 17.39
N PRO A 463 -19.61 10.88 18.18
CA PRO A 463 -20.98 11.35 18.03
C PRO A 463 -21.21 12.03 16.67
N VAL A 464 -20.22 12.74 16.13
CA VAL A 464 -20.30 13.31 14.77
C VAL A 464 -20.51 12.22 13.72
N LYS A 465 -19.73 11.13 13.74
CA LYS A 465 -19.89 10.06 12.75
C LYS A 465 -21.20 9.29 12.92
N ILE A 466 -21.70 9.13 14.14
CA ILE A 466 -23.05 8.61 14.37
C ILE A 466 -24.09 9.54 13.75
N THR A 467 -23.94 10.85 13.93
CA THR A 467 -24.86 11.83 13.34
C THR A 467 -24.79 11.82 11.82
N GLU A 468 -23.59 11.86 11.24
CA GLU A 468 -23.34 11.89 9.79
C GLU A 468 -23.82 10.61 9.08
N TRP A 469 -23.60 9.43 9.67
CA TRP A 469 -23.85 8.15 8.98
C TRP A 469 -25.10 7.42 9.44
N VAL A 470 -25.73 7.84 10.54
CA VAL A 470 -26.96 7.20 11.05
C VAL A 470 -28.09 8.20 11.08
N ILE A 471 -27.91 9.33 11.76
CA ILE A 471 -29.00 10.29 11.98
C ILE A 471 -29.38 10.99 10.68
N PHE A 472 -28.44 11.62 9.95
CA PHE A 472 -28.78 12.31 8.71
C PHE A 472 -29.39 11.40 7.64
N PRO A 473 -28.83 10.20 7.36
CA PRO A 473 -29.48 9.27 6.42
C PRO A 473 -30.88 8.83 6.87
N ALA A 474 -31.11 8.62 8.17
CA ALA A 474 -32.43 8.29 8.70
C ALA A 474 -33.42 9.44 8.55
N LEU A 475 -33.00 10.68 8.84
CA LEU A 475 -33.81 11.88 8.63
C LEU A 475 -34.14 12.09 7.15
N PHE A 476 -33.17 11.83 6.26
CA PHE A 476 -33.37 11.90 4.82
C PHE A 476 -34.37 10.83 4.33
N ALA A 477 -34.21 9.59 4.78
CA ALA A 477 -35.13 8.50 4.45
C ALA A 477 -36.57 8.75 4.96
N ALA A 478 -36.71 9.48 6.08
CA ALA A 478 -38.00 9.90 6.61
C ALA A 478 -38.58 11.15 5.92
N GLY A 479 -37.89 11.73 4.94
CA GLY A 479 -38.32 12.95 4.24
C GLY A 479 -38.23 14.23 5.07
N MET A 480 -37.55 14.21 6.23
CA MET A 480 -37.42 15.38 7.11
C MET A 480 -36.33 16.37 6.67
N ILE A 481 -35.36 15.93 5.87
CA ILE A 481 -34.31 16.78 5.30
C ILE A 481 -34.16 16.51 3.81
N GLY A 482 -33.77 17.53 3.04
CA GLY A 482 -33.44 17.40 1.62
C GLY A 482 -32.03 16.86 1.36
N GLU A 483 -31.75 16.51 0.10
CA GLU A 483 -30.46 15.97 -0.36
C GLU A 483 -29.28 16.90 -0.05
N LEU A 484 -29.45 18.21 -0.29
CA LEU A 484 -28.40 19.20 -0.02
C LEU A 484 -28.03 19.24 1.47
N THR A 485 -29.02 19.18 2.36
CA THR A 485 -28.80 19.17 3.81
C THR A 485 -28.08 17.91 4.26
N LEU A 486 -28.42 16.75 3.69
CA LEU A 486 -27.71 15.49 3.95
C LEU A 486 -26.23 15.60 3.54
N VAL A 487 -25.96 16.07 2.31
CA VAL A 487 -24.60 16.21 1.79
C VAL A 487 -23.78 17.21 2.62
N LEU A 488 -24.33 18.39 2.89
CA LEU A 488 -23.67 19.41 3.71
C LEU A 488 -23.47 18.94 5.15
N GLY A 489 -24.45 18.25 5.73
CA GLY A 489 -24.36 17.68 7.07
C GLY A 489 -23.24 16.65 7.19
N ILE A 490 -23.13 15.74 6.22
CA ILE A 490 -22.04 14.75 6.16
C ILE A 490 -20.68 15.40 5.91
N ALA A 491 -20.61 16.43 5.05
CA ALA A 491 -19.36 17.10 4.70
C ALA A 491 -18.83 18.01 5.83
N LEU A 492 -19.72 18.73 6.52
CA LEU A 492 -19.37 19.80 7.46
C LEU A 492 -19.58 19.45 8.94
N GLY A 493 -20.26 18.35 9.26
CA GLY A 493 -20.64 17.99 10.63
C GLY A 493 -19.45 18.01 11.61
N GLY A 494 -18.33 17.40 11.22
CA GLY A 494 -17.10 17.44 12.02
C GLY A 494 -16.47 18.82 12.20
N MET A 495 -16.59 19.73 11.23
CA MET A 495 -16.11 21.12 11.35
C MET A 495 -16.98 21.92 12.33
N ILE A 496 -18.30 21.81 12.19
CA ILE A 496 -19.27 22.51 13.03
C ILE A 496 -19.10 22.08 14.49
N ALA A 497 -19.07 20.78 14.77
CA ALA A 497 -18.98 20.26 16.13
C ALA A 497 -17.71 20.72 16.87
N ARG A 498 -16.54 20.71 16.20
CA ARG A 498 -15.27 21.18 16.79
C ARG A 498 -15.26 22.68 17.01
N SER A 499 -15.85 23.45 16.10
CA SER A 499 -15.95 24.91 16.22
C SER A 499 -16.86 25.29 17.39
N LEU A 500 -18.03 24.66 17.51
CA LEU A 500 -18.94 24.84 18.65
C LEU A 500 -18.29 24.52 19.99
N TYR A 501 -17.56 23.40 20.07
CA TYR A 501 -16.81 23.06 21.29
C TYR A 501 -15.76 24.13 21.62
N THR A 502 -15.06 24.65 20.63
CA THR A 502 -14.03 25.68 20.84
C THR A 502 -14.65 27.02 21.25
N LEU A 503 -15.79 27.41 20.67
CA LEU A 503 -16.57 28.58 21.09
C LEU A 503 -17.05 28.46 22.54
N TRP A 504 -17.53 27.28 22.96
CA TRP A 504 -17.87 27.03 24.36
C TRP A 504 -16.67 27.20 25.28
N ARG A 505 -15.49 26.71 24.87
CA ARG A 505 -14.23 26.90 25.62
C ARG A 505 -13.78 28.36 25.64
N MET A 506 -14.00 29.12 24.58
CA MET A 506 -13.76 30.57 24.57
C MET A 506 -14.66 31.28 25.59
N GLY A 507 -15.94 30.92 25.69
CA GLY A 507 -16.84 31.45 26.71
C GLY A 507 -16.36 31.14 28.13
N GLN A 508 -15.90 29.91 28.38
CA GLN A 508 -15.29 29.55 29.67
C GLN A 508 -14.00 30.31 29.97
N ALA A 509 -13.15 30.52 28.96
CA ALA A 509 -11.91 31.29 29.10
C ALA A 509 -12.20 32.77 29.40
N PHE A 510 -13.19 33.35 28.71
CA PHE A 510 -13.67 34.72 28.94
C PHE A 510 -14.16 34.91 30.37
N MET A 511 -15.03 34.01 30.86
CA MET A 511 -15.54 34.06 32.24
C MET A 511 -14.42 33.94 33.29
N ARG A 512 -13.32 33.24 32.96
CA ARG A 512 -12.17 33.02 33.84
C ARG A 512 -11.03 34.02 33.60
N ARG A 513 -11.23 35.03 32.76
CA ARG A 513 -10.20 36.03 32.35
C ARG A 513 -8.89 35.39 31.87
N ARG A 514 -8.99 34.28 31.13
CA ARG A 514 -7.85 33.61 30.48
C ARG A 514 -7.79 34.00 29.00
N GLU A 515 -6.65 33.75 28.38
CA GLU A 515 -6.48 33.96 26.94
C GLU A 515 -7.49 33.17 26.12
N LEU A 516 -8.02 33.81 25.09
CA LEU A 516 -9.02 33.23 24.20
C LEU A 516 -8.33 32.35 23.13
N PRO A 517 -8.77 31.10 22.93
CA PRO A 517 -8.13 30.18 21.99
C PRO A 517 -8.50 30.44 20.51
N TRP A 518 -8.18 31.62 19.99
CA TRP A 518 -8.51 32.04 18.62
C TRP A 518 -7.87 31.16 17.54
N VAL A 519 -6.64 30.69 17.74
CA VAL A 519 -5.96 29.80 16.79
C VAL A 519 -6.63 28.43 16.77
N ALA A 520 -7.05 27.92 17.93
CA ALA A 520 -7.83 26.68 17.99
C ALA A 520 -9.15 26.81 17.22
N LEU A 521 -9.83 27.95 17.29
CA LEU A 521 -11.08 28.18 16.57
C LEU A 521 -10.84 28.15 15.05
N GLY A 522 -9.86 28.92 14.57
CA GLY A 522 -9.53 28.99 13.14
C GLY A 522 -9.08 27.65 12.58
N VAL A 523 -8.16 26.96 13.25
CA VAL A 523 -7.68 25.63 12.82
C VAL A 523 -8.80 24.59 12.94
N GLY A 524 -9.63 24.65 13.99
CA GLY A 524 -10.75 23.73 14.24
C GLY A 524 -11.82 23.76 13.14
N ALA A 525 -12.01 24.92 12.51
CA ALA A 525 -12.91 25.10 11.38
C ALA A 525 -12.40 24.42 10.10
N LEU A 526 -11.11 24.09 9.98
CA LEU A 526 -10.60 23.45 8.78
C LEU A 526 -10.98 21.96 8.71
N PRO A 527 -11.42 21.47 7.54
CA PRO A 527 -11.66 20.05 7.34
C PRO A 527 -10.37 19.27 7.53
N ILE A 528 -10.47 18.04 8.06
CA ILE A 528 -9.35 17.10 8.21
C ILE A 528 -8.31 17.51 9.27
N VAL A 529 -7.66 18.67 9.13
CA VAL A 529 -6.57 19.18 10.00
C VAL A 529 -7.05 19.72 11.35
N GLY A 530 -8.34 20.08 11.49
CA GLY A 530 -8.82 20.73 12.71
C GLY A 530 -8.70 19.93 14.03
N ASN A 531 -8.25 18.67 13.99
CA ASN A 531 -7.89 17.95 15.23
C ASN A 531 -6.56 18.45 15.82
N ALA A 532 -5.81 19.24 15.06
CA ALA A 532 -4.58 19.89 15.48
C ALA A 532 -4.83 21.27 16.12
N ALA A 533 -6.09 21.68 16.29
CA ALA A 533 -6.45 23.01 16.80
C ALA A 533 -5.78 23.37 18.14
N TYR A 534 -5.95 22.54 19.17
CA TYR A 534 -5.34 22.80 20.47
C TYR A 534 -3.81 22.64 20.49
N PRO A 535 -3.21 21.62 19.84
CA PRO A 535 -1.76 21.60 19.61
C PRO A 535 -1.24 22.88 18.95
N ALA A 536 -1.93 23.41 17.94
CA ALA A 536 -1.57 24.66 17.27
C ALA A 536 -1.70 25.87 18.21
N GLN A 537 -2.77 25.92 19.01
CA GLN A 537 -2.96 26.97 20.02
C GLN A 537 -1.83 26.99 21.04
N VAL A 538 -1.42 25.82 21.56
CA VAL A 538 -0.30 25.72 22.52
C VAL A 538 0.99 26.23 21.91
N LEU A 539 1.28 25.84 20.67
CA LEU A 539 2.49 26.30 19.98
C LEU A 539 2.48 27.81 19.72
N TRP A 540 1.29 28.39 19.54
CA TRP A 540 1.11 29.83 19.39
C TRP A 540 1.33 30.59 20.70
N THR A 541 0.70 30.15 21.78
CA THR A 541 0.71 30.87 23.06
C THR A 541 2.04 30.77 23.77
N SER A 542 2.72 29.63 23.65
CA SER A 542 3.75 29.33 24.63
C SER A 542 5.15 29.83 24.28
N GLY A 543 5.43 30.24 23.04
CA GLY A 543 6.72 30.80 22.58
C GLY A 543 8.00 29.98 22.80
N ARG A 544 7.97 28.95 23.65
CA ARG A 544 9.11 28.23 24.22
C ARG A 544 9.41 26.95 23.45
N ARG A 545 10.67 26.52 23.56
CA ARG A 545 11.20 25.29 22.97
C ARG A 545 10.63 24.00 23.61
N ASP A 546 9.94 24.06 24.75
CA ASP A 546 9.63 22.87 25.57
C ASP A 546 8.32 22.11 25.21
N HIS A 547 7.65 22.44 24.11
CA HIS A 547 6.39 21.80 23.69
C HIS A 547 6.55 20.68 22.65
N ASP A 548 7.51 19.79 22.86
CA ASP A 548 7.83 18.67 21.96
C ASP A 548 6.59 17.83 21.60
N VAL A 549 5.71 17.59 22.57
CA VAL A 549 4.51 16.77 22.39
C VAL A 549 3.49 17.47 21.48
N ALA A 550 3.28 18.78 21.63
CA ALA A 550 2.36 19.53 20.78
C ALA A 550 2.89 19.60 19.33
N ARG A 551 4.21 19.83 19.16
CA ARG A 551 4.86 19.77 17.84
C ARG A 551 4.72 18.39 17.22
N PHE A 552 5.03 17.33 17.98
CA PHE A 552 4.88 15.95 17.53
C PHE A 552 3.45 15.64 17.08
N ILE A 553 2.43 16.04 17.85
CA ILE A 553 1.01 15.82 17.47
C ILE A 553 0.68 16.53 16.16
N LEU A 554 1.10 17.79 15.99
CA LEU A 554 0.86 18.54 14.76
C LEU A 554 1.53 17.87 13.55
N VAL A 555 2.81 17.50 13.67
CA VAL A 555 3.56 16.80 12.62
C VAL A 555 2.90 15.46 12.29
N ASP A 556 2.55 14.65 13.30
CA ASP A 556 1.93 13.34 13.09
C ASP A 556 0.53 13.47 12.46
N ILE A 557 -0.28 14.46 12.82
CA ILE A 557 -1.58 14.70 12.18
C ILE A 557 -1.40 14.98 10.69
N ILE A 558 -0.54 15.95 10.35
CA ILE A 558 -0.30 16.35 8.96
C ILE A 558 0.30 15.17 8.17
N THR A 559 1.32 14.51 8.72
CA THR A 559 1.95 13.31 8.13
C THR A 559 0.91 12.20 7.89
N SER A 560 -0.01 11.99 8.84
CA SER A 560 -1.05 10.97 8.72
C SER A 560 -2.06 11.23 7.60
N LEU A 561 -2.17 12.48 7.10
CA LEU A 561 -3.00 12.79 5.94
C LEU A 561 -2.40 12.20 4.68
N GLY A 562 -1.09 12.39 4.48
CA GLY A 562 -0.37 11.79 3.36
C GLY A 562 -0.45 10.27 3.39
N ARG A 563 -0.30 9.66 4.57
CA ARG A 563 -0.41 8.20 4.73
C ARG A 563 -1.82 7.65 4.42
N LYS A 564 -2.87 8.44 4.68
CA LYS A 564 -4.28 8.02 4.49
C LYS A 564 -4.87 8.45 3.15
N MET A 565 -4.10 9.13 2.30
CA MET A 565 -4.57 9.56 1.00
C MET A 565 -4.97 8.32 0.17
N PRO A 566 -6.21 8.23 -0.35
CA PRO A 566 -6.61 7.12 -1.19
C PRO A 566 -5.70 6.98 -2.40
N VAL A 567 -5.41 5.76 -2.83
CA VAL A 567 -4.56 5.40 -3.99
C VAL A 567 -3.07 5.77 -3.85
N TRP A 568 -2.74 6.98 -3.37
CA TRP A 568 -1.40 7.56 -3.36
C TRP A 568 -0.72 7.60 -2.00
N GLY A 569 -1.47 7.34 -0.93
CA GLY A 569 -0.95 7.27 0.43
C GLY A 569 -0.46 5.89 0.82
N GLY A 570 0.27 5.85 1.94
CA GLY A 570 0.78 4.64 2.57
C GLY A 570 1.95 5.01 3.49
N PRO A 571 2.38 4.08 4.36
CA PRO A 571 3.62 4.24 5.11
C PRO A 571 4.82 4.39 4.17
N ASP A 572 5.72 5.32 4.48
CA ASP A 572 7.01 5.55 3.83
C ASP A 572 6.88 5.95 2.35
N THR A 573 5.70 6.48 1.97
CA THR A 573 5.41 6.96 0.62
C THR A 573 5.82 8.43 0.45
N MET A 574 6.13 8.86 -0.77
CA MET A 574 6.46 10.26 -1.07
C MET A 574 5.34 11.21 -0.67
N THR A 575 4.07 10.77 -0.72
CA THR A 575 2.92 11.52 -0.21
C THR A 575 3.04 11.74 1.31
N GLU A 576 3.35 10.70 2.10
CA GLU A 576 3.59 10.85 3.55
C GLU A 576 4.76 11.82 3.81
N HIS A 577 5.89 11.68 3.10
CA HIS A 577 7.05 12.58 3.24
C HIS A 577 6.76 14.03 2.83
N TRP A 578 5.96 14.25 1.79
CA TRP A 578 5.56 15.59 1.38
C TRP A 578 4.71 16.28 2.46
N PHE A 579 3.70 15.59 3.00
CA PHE A 579 2.89 16.11 4.10
C PHE A 579 3.73 16.33 5.36
N ASN A 580 4.61 15.40 5.69
CA ASN A 580 5.54 15.52 6.80
C ASN A 580 6.43 16.78 6.66
N ARG A 581 6.99 17.07 5.48
CA ARG A 581 7.74 18.32 5.23
C ARG A 581 6.87 19.56 5.32
N CYS A 582 5.63 19.51 4.80
CA CYS A 582 4.70 20.63 4.86
C CYS A 582 4.33 21.02 6.31
N SER A 583 4.50 20.13 7.28
CA SER A 583 4.30 20.45 8.70
C SER A 583 5.26 21.52 9.24
N ALA A 584 6.40 21.75 8.57
CA ALA A 584 7.34 22.81 8.94
C ALA A 584 6.79 24.22 8.73
N LEU A 585 5.89 24.42 7.75
CA LEU A 585 5.28 25.72 7.48
C LEU A 585 4.43 26.21 8.65
N PRO A 586 3.41 25.47 9.15
CA PRO A 586 2.66 25.90 10.31
C PRO A 586 3.54 25.95 11.56
N LEU A 587 4.52 25.06 11.74
CA LEU A 587 5.45 25.12 12.87
C LEU A 587 6.24 26.45 12.90
N ARG A 588 6.81 26.86 11.76
CA ARG A 588 7.55 28.14 11.63
C ARG A 588 6.65 29.35 11.81
N TRP A 589 5.43 29.29 11.29
CA TRP A 589 4.46 30.38 11.44
C TRP A 589 4.01 30.54 12.89
N LEU A 590 3.73 29.42 13.58
CA LEU A 590 3.32 29.41 14.99
C LEU A 590 4.46 29.84 15.91
N SER A 591 5.72 29.48 15.62
CA SER A 591 6.87 29.78 16.49
C SER A 591 7.40 31.21 16.38
N ARG A 592 7.28 31.88 15.22
CA ARG A 592 7.84 33.23 14.99
C ARG A 592 7.18 34.34 15.82
N ARG A 593 5.92 34.18 16.22
CA ARG A 593 5.18 35.24 16.94
C ARG A 593 5.37 35.20 18.46
N GLY A 594 5.67 34.03 19.02
CA GLY A 594 5.97 33.91 20.46
C GLY A 594 7.34 34.45 20.86
N SER A 595 8.14 34.95 19.91
CA SER A 595 9.44 35.60 20.16
C SER A 595 9.40 37.13 20.03
N ALA A 596 8.28 37.69 19.57
CA ALA A 596 8.12 39.11 19.22
C ALA A 596 7.21 39.88 20.19
N GLY A 597 6.78 39.24 21.27
CA GLY A 597 6.07 39.83 22.41
C GLY A 597 6.61 39.20 23.68
#